data_AF-A0A4Q3WC36-F1
#
_entry.id   AF-A0A4Q3WC36-F1
#
_cell.length_a   1.000
_cell.length_b   1.000
_cell.length_c   1.000
_cell.angle_alpha   90.00
_cell.angle_beta   90.00
_cell.angle_gamma   90.00
#
_symmetry.space_group_name_H-M   'P 1'
#
loop_
_entity.id
_entity.type
_entity.pdbx_description
1 polymer ?
#
loop_
_entity_poly.entity_id
_entity_poly.type
_entity_poly.pdbx_seq_one_letter_code
_entity_poly.pdbx_strand_id
1 'polypeptide(L)'
;LFVLMAVNGLTPHWSWLLLPVWIGLITIFALGGGLFFGALMVSYRDVQYVLPVLVSLLTFASPVAYPVSYVTSKLPEALHPAYFLLNPLASLLSAFRWSMLGQGEVNWFYVGFASIVSIAAFMVGSLAFKSMEARFVDVI
;
A
#
# COMPACT_ATOMS: atom_id res chain seq x y z
N LEU A 1 10.97 14.46 11.50
CA LEU A 1 10.32 14.73 10.20
C LEU A 1 10.13 16.22 9.95
N PHE A 2 9.38 16.96 10.77
CA PHE A 2 9.25 18.42 10.65
C PHE A 2 10.59 19.19 10.66
N VAL A 3 11.54 18.76 11.51
CA VAL A 3 12.89 19.38 11.59
C VAL A 3 13.72 19.16 10.31
N LEU A 4 13.59 18.01 9.64
CA LEU A 4 14.28 17.74 8.37
C LEU A 4 13.70 18.56 7.21
N MET A 5 12.40 18.86 7.24
CA MET A 5 11.74 19.66 6.21
C MET A 5 12.10 21.14 6.31
N ALA A 6 12.29 21.67 7.52
CA ALA A 6 12.78 23.02 7.76
C ALA A 6 14.21 23.24 7.25
N VAL A 7 15.07 22.21 7.34
CA VAL A 7 16.47 22.26 6.86
C VAL A 7 16.56 22.15 5.32
N ASN A 8 15.59 21.51 4.66
CA ASN A 8 15.60 21.30 3.20
C ASN A 8 14.88 22.38 2.38
N GLY A 9 14.36 23.45 3.00
CA GLY A 9 13.68 24.54 2.26
C GLY A 9 12.43 24.10 1.49
N LEU A 10 11.82 22.97 1.89
CA LEU A 10 10.61 22.44 1.25
C LEU A 10 9.42 23.35 1.59
N THR A 11 9.04 24.20 0.64
CA THR A 11 7.86 25.07 0.75
C THR A 11 6.60 24.21 0.80
N PRO A 12 5.67 24.45 1.75
CA PRO A 12 4.39 23.75 1.80
C PRO A 12 3.64 23.99 0.49
N HIS A 13 3.52 22.95 -0.33
CA HIS A 13 2.74 23.01 -1.57
C HIS A 13 1.32 22.47 -1.29
N TRP A 14 0.34 22.84 -2.12
CA TRP A 14 -1.07 22.41 -1.97
C TRP A 14 -1.23 20.89 -1.85
N SER A 15 -0.26 20.14 -2.39
CA SER A 15 -0.16 18.69 -2.28
C SER A 15 -0.15 18.16 -0.85
N TRP A 16 0.20 18.96 0.18
CA TRP A 16 0.19 18.53 1.58
C TRP A 16 -1.21 18.22 2.12
N LEU A 17 -2.25 18.87 1.59
CA LEU A 17 -3.65 18.55 1.93
C LEU A 17 -4.05 17.13 1.50
N LEU A 18 -3.32 16.53 0.56
CA LEU A 18 -3.58 15.16 0.10
C LEU A 18 -2.85 14.11 0.96
N LEU A 19 -1.93 14.50 1.85
CA LEU A 19 -1.23 13.56 2.75
C LEU A 19 -2.18 12.72 3.60
N PRO A 20 -3.21 13.29 4.27
CA PRO A 20 -4.16 12.49 5.05
C PRO A 20 -4.92 11.48 4.19
N VAL A 21 -5.20 11.84 2.92
CA VAL A 21 -5.88 10.95 1.96
C VAL A 21 -5.00 9.76 1.62
N TRP A 22 -3.71 10.00 1.31
CA TRP A 22 -2.76 8.91 1.01
C TRP A 22 -2.56 7.97 2.20
N ILE A 23 -2.39 8.53 3.40
CA ILE A 23 -2.27 7.74 4.64
C ILE A 23 -3.53 6.93 4.88
N GLY A 24 -4.71 7.53 4.66
CA GLY A 24 -6.00 6.85 4.78
C GLY A 24 -6.10 5.65 3.84
N LEU A 25 -5.75 5.81 2.56
CA LEU A 25 -5.79 4.73 1.58
C LEU A 25 -4.81 3.59 1.90
N ILE A 26 -3.57 3.93 2.30
CA ILE A 26 -2.58 2.93 2.73
C ILE A 26 -3.09 2.18 3.97
N THR A 27 -3.73 2.87 4.90
CA THR A 27 -4.30 2.27 6.11
C THR A 27 -5.45 1.33 5.75
N ILE A 28 -6.36 1.73 4.87
CA ILE A 28 -7.49 0.90 4.39
C ILE A 28 -6.95 -0.36 3.69
N PHE A 29 -5.93 -0.23 2.84
CA PHE A 29 -5.28 -1.37 2.19
C PHE A 29 -4.66 -2.32 3.22
N ALA A 30 -3.89 -1.78 4.18
CA ALA A 30 -3.25 -2.55 5.24
C ALA A 30 -4.27 -3.27 6.14
N LEU A 31 -5.38 -2.61 6.47
CA LEU A 31 -6.50 -3.20 7.21
C LEU A 31 -7.16 -4.32 6.41
N GLY A 32 -7.40 -4.14 5.12
CA GLY A 32 -7.97 -5.18 4.26
C GLY A 32 -7.11 -6.43 4.20
N GLY A 33 -5.81 -6.26 3.94
CA GLY A 33 -4.85 -7.36 3.99
C GLY A 33 -4.76 -8.00 5.36
N GLY A 34 -4.69 -7.20 6.43
CA GLY A 34 -4.63 -7.67 7.80
C GLY A 34 -5.86 -8.48 8.23
N LEU A 35 -7.07 -8.04 7.85
CA LEU A 35 -8.31 -8.78 8.11
C LEU A 35 -8.36 -10.09 7.33
N PHE A 36 -7.97 -10.06 6.05
CA PHE A 36 -7.93 -11.25 5.20
C PHE A 36 -6.96 -12.30 5.77
N PHE A 37 -5.73 -11.90 6.06
CA PHE A 37 -4.72 -12.80 6.61
C PHE A 37 -5.03 -13.20 8.05
N GLY A 38 -5.63 -12.32 8.85
CA GLY A 38 -6.10 -12.63 10.19
C GLY A 38 -7.17 -13.72 10.19
N ALA A 39 -8.15 -13.64 9.29
CA ALA A 39 -9.12 -14.71 9.08
C ALA A 39 -8.42 -16.02 8.67
N LEU A 40 -7.42 -15.93 7.79
CA LEU A 40 -6.67 -17.11 7.32
C LEU A 40 -5.82 -17.76 8.42
N MET A 41 -5.20 -16.98 9.32
CA MET A 41 -4.41 -17.50 10.45
C MET A 41 -5.26 -18.34 11.41
N VAL A 42 -6.53 -18.00 11.57
CA VAL A 42 -7.45 -18.74 12.44
C VAL A 42 -7.75 -20.13 11.86
N SER A 43 -7.85 -20.24 10.52
CA SER A 43 -8.03 -21.53 9.84
C SER A 43 -6.72 -22.29 9.62
N TYR A 44 -5.60 -21.58 9.47
CA TYR A 44 -4.30 -22.16 9.14
C TYR A 44 -3.20 -21.54 10.02
N ARG A 45 -2.82 -22.28 11.08
CA ARG A 45 -1.79 -21.86 12.03
C ARG A 45 -0.43 -21.58 11.37
N ASP A 46 -0.13 -22.16 10.21
CA ASP A 46 1.17 -21.97 9.55
C ASP A 46 1.33 -20.57 8.92
N VAL A 47 0.21 -19.89 8.62
CA VAL A 47 0.20 -18.55 8.02
C VAL A 47 0.86 -17.52 8.94
N GLN A 48 0.82 -17.73 10.27
CA GLN A 48 1.43 -16.82 11.25
C GLN A 48 2.95 -16.69 11.09
N TYR A 49 3.64 -17.75 10.62
CA TYR A 49 5.09 -17.76 10.43
C TYR A 49 5.50 -17.25 9.05
N VAL A 50 4.65 -17.46 8.04
CA VAL A 50 4.92 -17.02 6.66
C VAL A 50 4.63 -15.53 6.48
N LEU A 51 3.67 -14.97 7.22
CA LEU A 51 3.25 -13.58 7.05
C LEU A 51 4.38 -12.56 7.17
N PRO A 52 5.23 -12.59 8.22
CA PRO A 52 6.30 -11.60 8.38
C PRO A 52 7.31 -11.65 7.23
N VAL A 53 7.59 -12.84 6.71
CA VAL A 53 8.47 -13.03 5.54
C VAL A 53 7.83 -12.44 4.30
N LEU A 54 6.54 -12.70 4.09
CA LEU A 54 5.80 -12.21 2.94
C LEU A 54 5.66 -10.68 2.94
N VAL A 55 5.39 -10.07 4.09
CA VAL A 55 5.37 -8.60 4.26
C VAL A 55 6.75 -7.99 4.05
N SER A 56 7.81 -8.66 4.54
CA SER A 56 9.19 -8.20 4.31
C SER A 56 9.54 -8.22 2.83
N LEU A 57 9.22 -9.32 2.13
CA LEU A 57 9.41 -9.43 0.68
C LEU A 57 8.59 -8.38 -0.08
N LEU A 58 7.33 -8.14 0.30
CA LEU A 58 6.51 -7.07 -0.28
C LEU A 58 7.12 -5.69 -0.09
N THR A 59 7.71 -5.43 1.08
CA THR A 59 8.38 -4.16 1.38
C THR A 59 9.59 -3.95 0.47
N PHE A 60 10.41 -4.97 0.28
CA PHE A 60 11.55 -4.92 -0.66
C PHE A 60 11.11 -4.86 -2.13
N ALA A 61 10.00 -5.51 -2.48
CA ALA A 61 9.45 -5.49 -3.82
C ALA A 61 8.77 -4.16 -4.17
N SER A 62 8.31 -3.41 -3.17
CA SER A 62 7.70 -2.08 -3.34
C SER A 62 8.76 -0.97 -3.40
N PRO A 63 8.48 0.17 -4.06
CA PRO A 63 9.37 1.33 -4.12
C PRO A 63 9.37 2.13 -2.80
N VAL A 64 9.31 1.44 -1.66
CA VAL A 64 9.63 1.98 -0.33
C VAL A 64 11.14 2.21 -0.24
N ALA A 65 11.93 1.25 -0.73
CA ALA A 65 13.39 1.26 -0.63
C ALA A 65 14.10 2.09 -1.72
N TYR A 66 13.52 2.19 -2.93
CA TYR A 66 14.15 2.89 -4.05
C TYR A 66 13.18 3.86 -4.74
N PRO A 67 13.65 5.05 -5.15
CA PRO A 67 12.82 5.96 -5.93
C PRO A 67 12.45 5.29 -7.25
N VAL A 68 11.22 5.55 -7.69
CA VAL A 68 10.68 5.07 -8.97
C VAL A 68 11.64 5.36 -10.13
N SER A 69 12.35 6.50 -10.11
CA SER A 69 13.36 6.87 -11.10
C SER A 69 14.50 5.86 -11.24
N TYR A 70 14.86 5.15 -10.17
CA TYR A 70 15.86 4.09 -10.23
C TYR A 70 15.34 2.86 -10.99
N VAL A 71 14.05 2.52 -10.78
CA VAL A 71 13.38 1.43 -11.50
C VAL A 71 13.19 1.80 -12.97
N THR A 72 12.74 3.01 -13.28
CA THR A 72 12.56 3.50 -14.66
C THR A 72 13.89 3.54 -15.45
N SER A 73 15.03 3.70 -14.77
CA SER A 73 16.36 3.71 -15.39
C SER A 73 16.96 2.32 -15.67
N LYS A 74 16.45 1.28 -14.99
CA LYS A 74 17.01 -0.08 -15.01
C LYS A 74 16.07 -1.11 -15.62
N LEU A 75 14.76 -0.82 -15.66
CA LEU A 75 13.73 -1.72 -16.15
C LEU A 75 13.28 -1.30 -17.57
N PRO A 76 13.03 -2.25 -18.49
CA PRO A 76 12.44 -1.93 -19.80
C PRO A 76 11.10 -1.21 -19.66
N GLU A 77 10.85 -0.19 -20.50
CA GLU A 77 9.61 0.63 -20.48
C GLU A 77 8.32 -0.21 -20.51
N ALA A 78 8.35 -1.36 -21.17
CA ALA A 78 7.21 -2.29 -21.26
C ALA A 78 6.79 -2.89 -19.91
N LEU A 79 7.68 -2.95 -18.92
CA LEU A 79 7.41 -3.54 -17.59
C LEU A 79 7.03 -2.49 -16.54
N HIS A 80 7.16 -1.20 -16.85
CA HIS A 80 6.68 -0.12 -15.97
C HIS A 80 5.20 -0.24 -15.62
N PRO A 81 4.26 -0.39 -16.59
CA PRO A 81 2.84 -0.52 -16.25
C PRO A 81 2.57 -1.76 -15.40
N ALA A 82 3.17 -2.90 -15.72
CA ALA A 82 2.99 -4.13 -14.95
C ALA A 82 3.43 -3.97 -13.49
N TYR A 83 4.52 -3.27 -13.22
CA TYR A 83 4.99 -3.01 -11.86
C TYR A 83 4.03 -2.12 -11.06
N PHE A 84 3.49 -1.05 -11.65
CA PHE A 84 2.54 -0.14 -10.98
C PHE A 84 1.12 -0.71 -10.84
N LEU A 85 0.69 -1.56 -11.78
CA LEU A 85 -0.60 -2.23 -11.74
C LEU A 85 -0.60 -3.42 -10.75
N LEU A 86 0.50 -4.16 -10.67
CA LEU A 86 0.61 -5.32 -9.78
C LEU A 86 0.80 -4.91 -8.31
N ASN A 87 1.44 -3.75 -8.07
CA ASN A 87 1.71 -3.25 -6.73
C ASN A 87 0.96 -1.93 -6.45
N PRO A 88 -0.30 -1.95 -6.01
CA PRO A 88 -1.06 -0.74 -5.71
C PRO A 88 -0.41 0.11 -4.60
N LEU A 89 0.33 -0.50 -3.67
CA LEU A 89 1.11 0.24 -2.67
C LEU A 89 2.22 1.08 -3.31
N ALA A 90 2.85 0.59 -4.39
CA ALA A 90 3.86 1.35 -5.12
C ALA A 90 3.31 2.68 -5.65
N SER A 91 2.09 2.65 -6.19
CA SER A 91 1.39 3.82 -6.74
C SER A 91 0.94 4.80 -5.65
N LEU A 92 0.49 4.31 -4.49
CA LEU A 92 0.13 5.19 -3.36
C LEU A 92 1.36 5.82 -2.70
N LEU A 93 2.46 5.07 -2.58
CA LEU A 93 3.71 5.56 -2.00
C LEU A 93 4.43 6.56 -2.90
N SER A 94 4.37 6.39 -4.23
CA SER A 94 4.89 7.38 -5.16
C SER A 94 4.11 8.70 -5.08
N ALA A 95 2.78 8.64 -4.97
CA ALA A 95 1.94 9.82 -4.74
C ALA A 95 2.21 10.50 -3.39
N PHE A 96 2.43 9.71 -2.33
CA PHE A 96 2.83 10.23 -1.02
C PHE A 96 4.19 10.94 -1.07
N ARG A 97 5.18 10.34 -1.73
CA ARG A 97 6.52 10.95 -1.92
C ARG A 97 6.45 12.23 -2.74
N TRP A 98 5.68 12.26 -3.82
CA TRP A 98 5.46 13.47 -4.61
C TRP A 98 4.82 14.58 -3.80
N SER A 99 3.82 14.25 -2.97
CA SER A 99 3.16 15.20 -2.08
C SER A 99 4.12 15.81 -1.04
N MET A 100 5.06 15.01 -0.51
CA MET A 100 6.05 15.49 0.47
C MET A 100 7.24 16.24 -0.14
N LEU A 101 7.82 15.73 -1.24
CA LEU A 101 9.07 16.23 -1.83
C LEU A 101 8.84 17.22 -2.97
N GLY A 102 7.60 17.32 -3.49
CA GLY A 102 7.29 18.13 -4.68
C GLY A 102 7.99 17.65 -5.96
N GLN A 103 8.66 16.49 -5.91
CA GLN A 103 9.46 15.93 -7.00
C GLN A 103 9.03 14.49 -7.27
N GLY A 104 8.85 14.17 -8.55
CA GLY A 104 8.42 12.86 -9.04
C GLY A 104 7.27 12.95 -10.04
N GLU A 105 7.12 11.93 -10.88
CA GLU A 105 5.95 11.78 -11.76
C GLU A 105 4.87 10.97 -11.05
N VAL A 106 3.68 11.55 -10.91
CA VAL A 106 2.49 10.85 -10.42
C VAL A 106 1.56 10.64 -11.59
N ASN A 107 1.30 9.38 -11.91
CA ASN A 107 0.26 9.03 -12.84
C ASN A 107 -1.06 8.84 -12.08
N TRP A 108 -1.95 9.82 -12.20
CA TRP A 108 -3.28 9.82 -11.56
C TRP A 108 -4.12 8.59 -11.92
N PHE A 109 -3.89 7.96 -13.08
CA PHE A 109 -4.58 6.72 -13.46
C PHE A 109 -4.21 5.56 -12.54
N TYR A 110 -2.92 5.33 -12.28
CA TYR A 110 -2.46 4.26 -11.39
C TYR A 110 -2.85 4.50 -9.95
N VAL A 111 -2.88 5.75 -9.53
CA VAL A 111 -3.34 6.14 -8.20
C VAL A 111 -4.84 5.89 -8.03
N GLY A 112 -5.65 6.24 -9.03
CA GLY A 112 -7.09 5.93 -9.03
C GLY A 112 -7.35 4.42 -8.97
N PHE A 113 -6.62 3.64 -9.79
CA PHE A 113 -6.69 2.19 -9.76
C PHE A 113 -6.29 1.62 -8.39
N ALA A 114 -5.16 2.06 -7.83
CA ALA A 114 -4.70 1.62 -6.51
C ALA A 114 -5.68 1.96 -5.38
N SER A 115 -6.37 3.10 -5.48
CA SER A 115 -7.42 3.49 -4.53
C SER A 115 -8.61 2.53 -4.58
N ILE A 116 -9.07 2.19 -5.79
CA ILE A 116 -10.15 1.20 -5.99
C ILE A 116 -9.74 -0.16 -5.45
N VAL A 117 -8.53 -0.63 -5.78
CA VAL A 117 -8.01 -1.91 -5.28
C VAL A 117 -7.90 -1.93 -3.76
N SER A 118 -7.53 -0.81 -3.13
CA SER A 118 -7.45 -0.71 -1.66
C SER A 118 -8.81 -0.84 -0.98
N ILE A 119 -9.83 -0.19 -1.54
CA ILE A 119 -11.20 -0.31 -1.05
C ILE A 119 -11.72 -1.73 -1.27
N ALA A 120 -11.47 -2.32 -2.44
CA ALA A 120 -11.87 -3.70 -2.75
C ALA A 120 -11.19 -4.70 -1.81
N ALA A 121 -9.88 -4.55 -1.55
CA ALA A 121 -9.13 -5.39 -0.61
C ALA A 121 -9.71 -5.28 0.81
N PHE A 122 -10.10 -4.09 1.25
CA PHE A 122 -10.77 -3.89 2.52
C PHE A 122 -12.13 -4.58 2.60
N MET A 123 -12.95 -4.46 1.56
CA MET A 123 -14.24 -5.15 1.49
C MET A 123 -14.07 -6.67 1.53
N VAL A 124 -13.15 -7.23 0.75
CA VAL A 124 -12.87 -8.67 0.72
C VAL A 124 -12.34 -9.15 2.07
N GLY A 125 -11.40 -8.42 2.67
CA GLY A 125 -10.87 -8.74 4.00
C GLY A 125 -11.94 -8.72 5.08
N SER A 126 -12.82 -7.71 5.07
CA SER A 126 -13.94 -7.60 6.01
C SER A 126 -14.95 -8.73 5.84
N LEU A 127 -15.30 -9.11 4.61
CA LEU A 127 -16.19 -10.22 4.33
C LEU A 127 -15.59 -11.57 4.75
N ALA A 128 -14.30 -11.78 4.49
CA ALA A 128 -13.57 -12.99 4.92
C ALA A 128 -13.50 -13.11 6.45
N PHE A 129 -13.33 -11.99 7.15
CA PHE A 129 -13.36 -11.94 8.60
C PHE A 129 -14.76 -12.29 9.14
N LYS A 130 -15.81 -11.68 8.57
CA LYS A 130 -17.20 -11.91 8.98
C LYS A 130 -17.66 -13.35 8.76
N SER A 131 -17.23 -14.00 7.66
CA SER A 131 -17.57 -15.41 7.41
C SER A 131 -16.90 -16.35 8.42
N MET A 132 -15.72 -15.98 8.92
CA MET A 132 -15.05 -16.73 9.98
C MET A 132 -15.77 -16.59 11.31
N GLU A 133 -16.20 -15.38 11.68
CA GLU A 133 -16.97 -15.11 12.91
C GLU A 133 -18.26 -15.93 12.97
N ALA A 134 -18.99 -16.02 11.84
CA ALA A 134 -20.19 -16.86 11.74
C ALA A 134 -19.93 -18.35 12.02
N ARG A 135 -18.73 -18.86 11.71
CA ARG A 135 -18.34 -20.25 11.93
C ARG A 135 -17.94 -20.54 13.38
N PHE A 136 -17.57 -19.53 14.16
CA PHE A 136 -17.29 -19.67 15.60
C PHE A 136 -18.55 -19.68 16.45
N VAL A 137 -19.59 -18.95 16.03
CA VAL A 137 -20.87 -18.90 16.75
C VAL A 137 -21.58 -20.27 16.73
N ASP A 138 -21.36 -21.07 15.69
CA ASP A 138 -21.98 -22.41 15.54
C ASP A 138 -21.27 -23.55 16.32
N VAL A 139 -20.16 -23.24 17.00
CA VAL A 139 -19.34 -24.26 17.73
C VAL A 139 -19.48 -24.14 19.26
N ILE A 140 -20.26 -23.16 19.76
CA ILE A 140 -20.48 -22.93 21.20
C ILE A 140 -21.86 -23.44 21.62
#